data_AF-A0AAW4X6U6-F1
#
_entry.id   AF-A0AAW4X6U6-F1
#
_cell.length_a   1.000
_cell.length_b   1.000
_cell.length_c   1.000
_cell.angle_alpha   90.00
_cell.angle_beta   90.00
_cell.angle_gamma   90.00
#
_symmetry.space_group_name_H-M   'P 1'
#
loop_
_entity.id
_entity.type
_entity.pdbx_description
1 polymer ?
#
loop_
_entity_poly.entity_id
_entity_poly.type
_entity_poly.pdbx_seq_one_letter_code
_entity_poly.pdbx_strand_id
1 'polypeptide(L)'
;MFDYTTASRDQREEFLQDKILICLQTTQQPMTNAQIRDYLLKHIDELPADVTKLTTSKKGSVYSDFQIRVNMSITSLYKGGLVDHPKRGVTELTQLGKNINLNTSRKHMHKLIAEGWQK
;
A
#
# COMPACT_ATOMS: atom_id res chain seq x y z
N MET A 1 3.17 2.41 18.88
CA MET A 1 1.94 2.22 18.08
C MET A 1 1.92 3.32 17.02
N PHE A 2 1.74 2.99 15.74
CA PHE A 2 1.66 3.99 14.67
C PHE A 2 0.28 4.64 14.69
N ASP A 3 0.23 5.97 14.70
CA ASP A 3 -1.03 6.72 14.61
C ASP A 3 -1.25 7.20 13.18
N TYR A 4 -2.17 6.53 12.48
CA TYR A 4 -2.49 6.85 11.09
C TYR A 4 -3.09 8.25 10.92
N THR A 5 -3.82 8.76 11.93
CA THR A 5 -4.57 10.02 11.82
C THR A 5 -3.64 11.23 11.84
N THR A 6 -2.57 11.19 12.62
CA THR A 6 -1.60 12.28 12.76
C THR A 6 -0.37 12.13 11.87
N ALA A 7 -0.14 10.94 11.30
CA ALA A 7 0.97 10.68 10.39
C ALA A 7 0.95 11.55 9.13
N SER A 8 2.15 11.91 8.65
CA SER A 8 2.32 12.58 7.37
C SER A 8 1.87 11.71 6.20
N ARG A 9 1.65 12.32 5.03
CA ARG A 9 1.27 11.59 3.82
C ARG A 9 2.24 10.46 3.49
N ASP A 10 3.53 10.75 3.54
CA ASP A 10 4.57 9.79 3.16
C ASP A 10 4.67 8.68 4.22
N GLN A 11 4.51 9.00 5.51
CA GLN A 11 4.44 8.00 6.58
C GLN A 11 3.23 7.06 6.42
N ARG A 12 2.06 7.58 6.02
CA ARG A 12 0.88 6.76 5.73
C ARG A 12 1.12 5.83 4.54
N GLU A 13 1.76 6.33 3.48
CA GLU A 13 2.08 5.51 2.32
C GLU A 13 3.11 4.42 2.67
N GLU A 14 4.15 4.71 3.45
CA GLU A 14 5.08 3.69 3.95
C GLU A 14 4.36 2.62 4.80
N PHE A 15 3.50 3.05 5.72
CA PHE A 15 2.69 2.14 6.53
C PHE A 15 1.82 1.24 5.65
N LEU A 16 1.16 1.80 4.63
CA LEU A 16 0.34 1.02 3.70
C LEU A 16 1.18 0.09 2.82
N GLN A 17 2.37 0.49 2.39
CA GLN A 17 3.30 -0.39 1.65
C GLN A 17 3.62 -1.65 2.48
N ASP A 18 3.96 -1.48 3.76
CA ASP A 18 4.22 -2.60 4.68
C ASP A 18 3.00 -3.52 4.77
N LYS A 19 1.82 -2.95 5.03
CA LYS A 19 0.60 -3.72 5.28
C LYS A 19 0.05 -4.39 4.01
N ILE A 20 0.23 -3.78 2.84
CA ILE A 20 -0.13 -4.38 1.54
C ILE A 20 0.79 -5.56 1.23
N LEU A 21 2.10 -5.44 1.51
CA LEU A 21 3.02 -6.55 1.33
C LEU A 21 2.63 -7.72 2.24
N ILE A 22 2.33 -7.46 3.52
CA ILE A 22 1.85 -8.48 4.47
C ILE A 22 0.55 -9.12 3.95
N CYS A 23 -0.42 -8.32 3.49
CA CYS A 23 -1.66 -8.81 2.92
C CYS A 23 -1.40 -9.84 1.81
N LEU A 24 -0.57 -9.48 0.83
CA LEU A 24 -0.27 -10.36 -0.31
C LEU A 24 0.57 -11.58 0.08
N GLN A 25 1.49 -11.45 1.05
CA GLN A 25 2.31 -12.56 1.57
C GLN A 25 1.46 -13.55 2.37
N THR A 26 0.45 -13.06 3.09
CA THR A 26 -0.47 -13.88 3.88
C THR A 26 -1.44 -14.64 2.98
N THR A 27 -1.98 -13.97 1.96
CA THR A 27 -2.99 -14.58 1.07
C THR A 27 -2.36 -15.44 -0.03
N GLN A 28 -1.08 -15.21 -0.37
CA GLN A 28 -0.31 -15.93 -1.39
C GLN A 28 -0.99 -16.01 -2.77
N GLN A 29 -1.90 -15.08 -3.07
CA GLN A 29 -2.66 -15.06 -4.32
C GLN A 29 -2.71 -13.64 -4.92
N PRO A 30 -2.87 -13.51 -6.25
CA PRO A 30 -3.13 -12.23 -6.88
C PRO A 30 -4.43 -11.61 -6.36
N MET A 31 -4.41 -10.31 -6.06
CA MET A 31 -5.57 -9.60 -5.52
C MET A 31 -5.86 -8.33 -6.33
N THR A 32 -7.13 -8.00 -6.47
CA THR A 32 -7.56 -6.70 -7.01
C THR A 32 -7.31 -5.58 -6.00
N ASN A 33 -7.17 -4.34 -6.46
CA ASN A 33 -7.05 -3.19 -5.54
C ASN A 33 -8.24 -3.08 -4.57
N ALA A 34 -9.44 -3.51 -4.98
CA ALA A 34 -10.61 -3.54 -4.11
C ALA A 34 -10.46 -4.58 -2.99
N GLN A 35 -10.06 -5.81 -3.34
CA GLN A 35 -9.80 -6.86 -2.35
C GLN A 35 -8.69 -6.49 -1.37
N ILE A 36 -7.63 -5.82 -1.84
CA ILE A 36 -6.56 -5.30 -0.97
C ILE A 36 -7.15 -4.28 0.01
N ARG A 37 -7.90 -3.28 -0.45
CA ARG A 37 -8.54 -2.29 0.44
C ARG A 37 -9.45 -2.94 1.48
N ASP A 38 -10.31 -3.86 1.06
CA ASP A 38 -11.20 -4.58 1.96
C ASP A 38 -10.44 -5.40 3.00
N TYR A 39 -9.32 -6.02 2.61
CA TYR A 39 -8.46 -6.73 3.55
C TYR A 39 -7.86 -5.78 4.58
N LEU A 40 -7.30 -4.65 4.14
CA LEU A 40 -6.70 -3.65 5.03
C LEU A 40 -7.72 -3.15 6.06
N LEU A 41 -8.94 -2.81 5.63
CA LEU A 41 -10.00 -2.31 6.51
C LEU A 41 -10.48 -3.35 7.53
N LYS A 42 -10.34 -4.65 7.24
CA LYS A 42 -10.79 -5.74 8.11
C LYS A 42 -9.73 -6.21 9.11
N HIS A 43 -8.44 -5.97 8.83
CA HIS A 43 -7.34 -6.61 9.56
C HIS A 43 -6.33 -5.61 10.16
N ILE A 44 -6.58 -4.30 10.06
CA ILE A 44 -5.65 -3.26 10.52
C ILE A 44 -6.38 -2.33 11.48
N ASP A 45 -6.16 -2.57 12.77
CA ASP A 45 -6.77 -1.79 13.85
C ASP A 45 -6.25 -0.35 13.93
N GLU A 46 -5.07 -0.08 13.36
CA GLU A 46 -4.50 1.27 13.32
C GLU A 46 -5.20 2.20 12.31
N LEU A 47 -6.07 1.68 11.44
CA LEU A 47 -6.86 2.50 10.52
C LEU A 47 -8.09 3.07 11.24
N PRO A 48 -8.34 4.38 11.18
CA PRO A 48 -9.51 4.97 11.82
C PRO A 48 -10.81 4.53 11.12
N ALA A 49 -11.92 4.48 11.87
CA ALA A 49 -13.21 4.02 11.34
C ALA A 49 -13.72 4.83 10.13
N ASP A 50 -13.35 6.11 10.04
CA ASP A 50 -13.72 7.01 8.97
C ASP A 50 -12.63 7.17 7.90
N VAL A 51 -11.64 6.28 7.84
CA VAL A 51 -10.51 6.36 6.88
C VAL A 51 -10.98 6.41 5.42
N THR A 52 -12.15 5.83 5.11
CA THR A 52 -12.73 5.82 3.76
C THR A 52 -13.52 7.07 3.41
N LYS A 53 -13.66 8.03 4.34
CA LYS A 53 -14.45 9.26 4.15
C LYS A 53 -14.06 9.99 2.87
N LEU A 54 -15.09 10.40 2.14
CA LEU A 54 -14.94 11.17 0.91
C LEU A 54 -14.60 12.63 1.22
N THR A 55 -13.66 13.16 0.45
CA THR A 55 -13.23 14.55 0.46
C THR A 55 -13.54 15.19 -0.88
N THR A 56 -13.96 16.46 -0.86
CA THR A 56 -14.16 17.25 -2.06
C THR A 56 -12.96 18.15 -2.27
N SER A 57 -12.32 18.03 -3.44
CA SER A 57 -11.23 18.92 -3.85
C SER A 57 -11.73 20.35 -4.06
N LYS A 58 -10.81 21.32 -4.10
CA LYS A 58 -11.12 22.72 -4.45
C LYS A 58 -11.81 22.87 -5.82
N LYS A 59 -11.62 21.92 -6.74
CA LYS A 59 -12.22 21.91 -8.09
C LYS A 59 -13.54 21.11 -8.16
N GLY A 60 -14.08 20.68 -7.02
CA GLY A 60 -15.36 19.96 -6.93
C GLY A 60 -15.29 18.44 -7.14
N SER A 61 -14.12 17.88 -7.50
CA SER A 61 -13.97 16.43 -7.60
C SER A 61 -14.03 15.78 -6.21
N VAL A 62 -14.86 14.73 -6.07
CA VAL A 62 -15.01 13.94 -4.85
C VAL A 62 -14.10 12.71 -4.90
N TYR A 63 -13.33 12.45 -3.86
CA TYR A 63 -12.37 11.34 -3.80
C TYR A 63 -12.17 10.81 -2.38
N SER A 64 -11.70 9.57 -2.24
CA SER A 64 -11.23 9.01 -0.97
C SER A 64 -9.70 9.15 -0.90
N ASP A 65 -9.16 9.86 0.10
CA ASP A 65 -7.71 9.98 0.28
C ASP A 65 -7.09 8.59 0.53
N PHE A 66 -7.72 7.76 1.36
CA PHE A 66 -7.28 6.39 1.61
C PHE A 66 -7.13 5.57 0.33
N GLN A 67 -8.12 5.62 -0.56
CA GLN A 67 -8.04 4.92 -1.85
C GLN A 67 -6.85 5.41 -2.69
N ILE A 68 -6.59 6.72 -2.71
CA ILE A 68 -5.43 7.30 -3.40
C ILE A 68 -4.14 6.77 -2.77
N ARG A 69 -4.01 6.79 -1.44
CA ARG A 69 -2.80 6.33 -0.74
C ARG A 69 -2.55 4.84 -0.96
N VAL A 70 -3.58 4.00 -0.95
CA VAL A 70 -3.44 2.57 -1.27
C VAL A 70 -2.93 2.39 -2.70
N ASN A 71 -3.51 3.09 -3.68
CA ASN A 71 -3.07 3.00 -5.07
C ASN A 71 -1.62 3.50 -5.26
N MET A 72 -1.23 4.59 -4.58
CA MET A 72 0.15 5.10 -4.59
C MET A 72 1.13 4.12 -3.92
N SER A 73 0.70 3.45 -2.86
CA SER A 73 1.50 2.43 -2.16
C SER A 73 1.73 1.21 -3.05
N ILE A 74 0.69 0.73 -3.75
CA ILE A 74 0.81 -0.35 -4.75
C ILE A 74 1.77 0.07 -5.87
N THR A 75 1.64 1.29 -6.38
CA THR A 75 2.52 1.82 -7.43
C THR A 75 3.97 1.89 -6.96
N SER A 76 4.20 2.30 -5.71
CA SER A 76 5.52 2.37 -5.10
C SER A 76 6.13 0.97 -4.95
N LEU A 77 5.36 -0.02 -4.49
CA LEU A 77 5.80 -1.42 -4.43
C LEU A 77 6.15 -1.96 -5.83
N TYR A 78 5.36 -1.61 -6.85
CA TYR A 78 5.62 -2.01 -8.24
C TYR A 78 6.93 -1.38 -8.76
N LYS A 79 7.14 -0.08 -8.54
CA LYS A 79 8.39 0.61 -8.87
C LYS A 79 9.61 0.00 -8.17
N GLY A 80 9.45 -0.47 -6.93
CA GLY A 80 10.46 -1.20 -6.18
C GLY A 80 10.67 -2.67 -6.62
N GLY A 81 9.92 -3.16 -7.61
CA GLY A 81 10.01 -4.54 -8.11
C GLY A 81 9.47 -5.61 -7.15
N LEU A 82 8.69 -5.21 -6.14
CA LEU A 82 8.17 -6.09 -5.09
C LEU A 82 6.85 -6.75 -5.49
N VAL A 83 6.06 -6.06 -6.30
CA VAL A 83 4.81 -6.56 -6.85
C VAL A 83 4.78 -6.36 -8.36
N ASP A 84 3.95 -7.14 -9.04
CA ASP A 84 3.68 -7.01 -10.47
C ASP A 84 2.18 -6.88 -10.74
N HIS A 85 1.84 -6.50 -11.98
CA HIS A 85 0.50 -6.29 -12.47
C HIS A 85 0.20 -7.21 -13.65
N PRO A 86 -0.13 -8.50 -13.41
CA PRO A 86 -0.40 -9.47 -14.49
C PRO A 86 -1.60 -9.06 -15.35
N LYS A 87 -2.52 -8.26 -14.79
CA LYS A 87 -3.62 -7.60 -15.50
C LYS A 87 -3.98 -6.30 -14.81
N ARG A 88 -4.64 -5.40 -15.54
CA ARG A 88 -5.05 -4.09 -15.04
C ARG A 88 -5.84 -4.23 -13.73
N GLY A 89 -5.38 -3.55 -12.68
CA GLY A 89 -6.04 -3.50 -11.37
C GLY A 89 -5.90 -4.76 -10.52
N VAL A 90 -5.02 -5.69 -10.91
CA VAL A 90 -4.61 -6.84 -10.10
C VAL A 90 -3.13 -6.73 -9.76
N THR A 91 -2.81 -7.11 -8.53
CA THR A 91 -1.48 -7.06 -7.95
C THR A 91 -1.11 -8.44 -7.42
N GLU A 92 0.11 -8.87 -7.71
CA GLU A 92 0.68 -10.10 -7.17
C GLU A 92 2.13 -9.89 -6.72
N LEU A 93 2.65 -10.76 -5.85
CA LEU A 93 4.05 -10.69 -5.40
C LEU A 93 5.01 -11.19 -6.48
N THR A 94 6.08 -10.45 -6.70
CA THR A 94 7.27 -10.97 -7.39
C THR A 94 8.04 -11.93 -6.48
N GLN A 95 9.05 -12.63 -7.02
CA GLN A 95 9.96 -13.42 -6.19
C GLN A 95 10.67 -12.57 -5.13
N LEU A 96 11.03 -11.33 -5.46
CA LEU A 96 11.63 -10.40 -4.51
C LEU A 96 10.65 -10.05 -3.37
N GLY A 97 9.40 -9.70 -3.72
CA GLY A 97 8.37 -9.38 -2.74
C GLY A 97 8.03 -10.54 -1.80
N LYS A 98 8.03 -11.79 -2.30
CA LYS A 98 7.84 -12.99 -1.47
C LYS A 98 8.94 -13.17 -0.42
N ASN A 99 10.16 -12.74 -0.73
CA ASN A 99 11.34 -12.97 0.11
C ASN A 99 11.65 -11.80 1.05
N ILE A 100 10.95 -10.66 0.95
CA ILE A 100 11.12 -9.55 1.90
C ILE A 100 10.54 -9.95 3.26
N ASN A 101 11.42 -9.96 4.27
CA ASN A 101 11.02 -10.01 5.68
C ASN A 101 11.02 -8.59 6.25
N LEU A 102 9.85 -8.04 6.58
CA LEU A 102 9.73 -6.68 7.10
C LEU A 102 10.43 -6.48 8.46
N ASN A 103 10.63 -7.52 9.26
CA ASN A 103 11.32 -7.40 10.55
C ASN A 103 12.81 -7.10 10.39
N THR A 104 13.43 -7.58 9.31
CA THR A 104 14.88 -7.42 9.07
C THR A 104 15.20 -6.49 7.91
N SER A 105 14.28 -6.38 6.94
CA SER A 105 14.56 -5.82 5.62
C SER A 105 13.63 -4.66 5.24
N ARG A 106 12.83 -4.12 6.17
CA ARG A 106 11.97 -2.95 5.90
C ARG A 106 12.74 -1.75 5.32
N LYS A 107 13.90 -1.40 5.89
CA LYS A 107 14.75 -0.31 5.35
C LYS A 107 15.21 -0.59 3.93
N HIS A 108 15.55 -1.84 3.63
CA HIS A 108 15.95 -2.26 2.29
C HIS A 108 14.77 -2.16 1.31
N MET A 109 13.57 -2.56 1.72
CA MET A 109 12.35 -2.41 0.93
C MET A 109 12.11 -0.96 0.52
N HIS A 110 12.12 -0.02 1.47
CA HIS A 110 11.91 1.40 1.14
C HIS A 110 13.04 2.00 0.30
N LYS A 111 14.28 1.51 0.46
CA LYS A 111 15.39 1.88 -0.43
C LYS A 111 15.10 1.46 -1.88
N LEU A 112 14.66 0.23 -2.12
CA LEU A 112 14.27 -0.24 -3.45
C LEU A 112 13.16 0.61 -4.06
N ILE A 113 12.15 0.97 -3.26
CA ILE A 113 11.06 1.85 -3.70
C ILE A 113 11.59 3.21 -4.12
N ALA A 114 12.42 3.84 -3.28
CA ALA A 114 12.99 5.16 -3.57
C ALA A 114 13.85 5.14 -4.85
N GLU A 115 14.69 4.12 -5.03
CA GLU A 115 15.48 3.92 -6.24
C GLU A 115 14.60 3.68 -7.48
N GLY A 116 13.48 2.97 -7.32
CA GLY A 116 12.51 2.73 -8.39
C GLY A 116 11.81 4.00 -8.89
N TRP A 117 11.61 4.99 -8.02
CA TRP A 117 11.04 6.30 -8.38
C TRP A 117 12.02 7.23 -9.11
N GLN A 118 13.32 6.98 -9.01
CA GLN A 118 14.36 7.76 -9.73
C GLN A 118 14.57 7.29 -11.18
N LYS A 119 13.92 6.19 -11.58
CA LYS A 119 13.94 5.62 -12.93
C LYS A 119 12.69 6.02 -13.72
#